data_AF-A0A6I4YSV7-F1
#
_entry.id   AF-A0A6I4YSV7-F1
#
_cell.length_a   1.000
_cell.length_b   1.000
_cell.length_c   1.000
_cell.angle_alpha   90.00
_cell.angle_beta   90.00
_cell.angle_gamma   90.00
#
_symmetry.space_group_name_H-M   'P 1'
#
loop_
_entity.id
_entity.type
_entity.pdbx_description
1 polymer ?
#
loop_
_entity_poly.entity_id
_entity_poly.type
_entity_poly.pdbx_seq_one_letter_code
_entity_poly.pdbx_strand_id
1 'polypeptide(L)'
;MSDWRHSSLHTLCKKGCVFTLTAILAGCAFMSAPVRAAPVSPNAPVYVYFILNGIVRGSMMTGKLHPKDVHALMAVDEQARHIITQDVQHQTMKNDHQADVILEHYLSLIPR
;
A
#
# COMPACT_ATOMS: atom_id res chain seq x y z
N MET A 1 28.14 45.98 11.14
CA MET A 1 29.32 46.63 10.54
C MET A 1 30.53 45.96 11.16
N SER A 2 31.37 45.19 10.48
CA SER A 2 31.88 45.36 9.12
C SER A 2 32.31 44.01 8.54
N ASP A 3 31.92 43.78 7.29
CA ASP A 3 32.49 42.78 6.40
C ASP A 3 33.93 43.14 5.97
N TRP A 4 34.57 42.13 5.35
CA TRP A 4 35.58 42.21 4.27
C TRP A 4 37.04 41.84 4.59
N ARG A 5 37.34 40.58 4.24
CA ARG A 5 38.38 40.10 3.31
C ARG A 5 39.80 40.66 3.42
N HIS A 6 40.74 39.73 3.59
CA HIS A 6 41.94 39.68 2.75
C HIS A 6 42.10 38.28 2.15
N SER A 7 42.09 38.24 0.82
CA SER A 7 42.44 37.12 -0.04
C SER A 7 43.96 37.04 -0.24
N SER A 8 44.40 35.85 -0.69
CA SER A 8 45.58 35.60 -1.54
C SER A 8 46.93 35.58 -0.81
N LEU A 9 47.76 34.55 -0.89
CA LEU A 9 48.27 33.95 -2.12
C LEU A 9 48.62 32.47 -1.96
N HIS A 10 48.07 31.69 -2.87
CA HIS A 10 48.59 30.48 -3.50
C HIS A 10 50.04 30.08 -3.16
N THR A 11 50.21 28.87 -2.62
CA THR A 11 51.34 28.02 -3.01
C THR A 11 50.79 26.69 -3.52
N LEU A 12 50.74 26.58 -4.84
CA LEU A 12 50.52 25.36 -5.59
C LEU A 12 51.73 24.42 -5.44
N CYS A 13 51.52 23.18 -5.03
CA CYS A 13 52.28 22.03 -5.54
C CYS A 13 51.44 20.76 -5.29
N LYS A 14 50.55 20.40 -6.22
CA LYS A 14 50.77 19.44 -7.33
C LYS A 14 50.91 17.98 -6.85
N LYS A 15 49.95 17.16 -7.33
CA LYS A 15 49.83 15.68 -7.29
C LYS A 15 49.22 15.15 -5.98
N GLY A 16 48.10 14.45 -5.94
CA GLY A 16 47.20 13.94 -6.98
C GLY A 16 46.15 13.05 -6.30
N CYS A 17 44.91 13.15 -6.77
CA CYS A 17 43.78 12.22 -6.63
C CYS A 17 43.45 11.64 -5.24
N VAL A 18 42.51 12.32 -4.57
CA VAL A 18 41.15 11.79 -4.31
C VAL A 18 41.04 10.25 -4.37
N PHE A 19 41.16 9.61 -3.21
CA PHE A 19 40.45 8.37 -2.92
C PHE A 19 39.48 8.68 -1.78
N THR A 20 38.32 9.21 -2.17
CA THR A 20 37.17 9.37 -1.26
C THR A 20 36.74 8.00 -0.76
N LEU A 21 36.67 7.87 0.57
CA LEU A 21 36.02 6.81 1.32
C LEU A 21 34.76 6.29 0.61
N THR A 22 34.82 5.09 0.05
CA THR A 22 33.65 4.26 -0.25
C THR A 22 33.73 3.02 0.63
N ALA A 23 33.48 3.21 1.92
CA ALA A 23 33.33 2.14 2.88
C ALA A 23 31.85 1.97 3.22
N ILE A 24 31.34 0.79 2.88
CA ILE A 24 30.16 0.13 3.46
C ILE A 24 28.81 0.60 2.91
N LEU A 25 28.54 0.25 1.65
CA LEU A 25 27.22 -0.24 1.28
C LEU A 25 27.04 -1.60 1.97
N ALA A 26 26.57 -1.57 3.22
CA ALA A 26 26.01 -2.75 3.87
C ALA A 26 24.76 -3.12 3.05
N GLY A 27 24.94 -4.03 2.11
CA GLY A 27 23.83 -4.64 1.39
C GLY A 27 22.91 -5.28 2.41
N CYS A 28 21.73 -4.69 2.60
CA CYS A 28 20.56 -5.45 3.01
C CYS A 28 20.32 -6.48 1.91
N ALA A 29 21.00 -7.61 1.99
CA ALA A 29 20.58 -8.80 1.29
C ALA A 29 19.19 -9.12 1.84
N PHE A 30 18.16 -8.63 1.14
CA PHE A 30 16.81 -9.12 1.25
C PHE A 30 16.87 -10.59 0.85
N MET A 31 17.19 -11.45 1.82
CA MET A 31 16.89 -12.86 1.74
C MET A 31 15.36 -12.95 1.76
N SER A 32 14.76 -12.85 0.58
CA SER A 32 13.39 -13.27 0.35
C SER A 32 13.35 -14.77 0.55
N ALA A 33 13.30 -15.20 1.82
CA ALA A 33 12.90 -16.55 2.15
C ALA A 33 11.59 -16.81 1.39
N PRO A 34 11.44 -17.97 0.71
CA PRO A 34 10.18 -18.28 0.05
C PRO A 34 9.12 -18.26 1.13
N VAL A 35 8.27 -17.22 1.11
CA VAL A 35 7.09 -17.14 1.95
C VAL A 35 6.25 -18.33 1.52
N ARG A 36 6.33 -19.43 2.27
CA ARG A 36 5.37 -20.53 2.15
C ARG A 36 4.02 -19.89 2.39
N ALA A 37 3.28 -19.66 1.31
CA ALA A 37 1.93 -19.12 1.39
C ALA A 37 1.14 -20.08 2.27
N ALA A 38 0.80 -19.64 3.47
CA ALA A 38 -0.13 -20.37 4.30
C ALA A 38 -1.44 -20.52 3.50
N PRO A 39 -2.13 -21.66 3.58
CA PRO A 39 -3.44 -21.77 2.98
C PRO A 39 -4.33 -20.65 3.53
N VAL A 40 -4.97 -19.91 2.63
CA VAL A 40 -5.86 -18.81 2.99
C VAL A 40 -7.04 -19.41 3.75
N SER A 41 -7.42 -18.78 4.88
CA SER A 41 -8.59 -19.21 5.64
C SER A 41 -9.84 -19.12 4.77
N PRO A 42 -10.76 -20.10 4.82
CA PRO A 42 -12.03 -20.01 4.10
C PRO A 42 -12.89 -18.80 4.51
N ASN A 43 -12.62 -18.20 5.67
CA ASN A 43 -13.31 -16.99 6.14
C ASN A 43 -12.53 -15.69 5.82
N ALA A 44 -11.38 -15.76 5.13
CA ALA A 44 -10.58 -14.59 4.80
C ALA A 44 -11.39 -13.49 4.07
N PRO A 45 -12.26 -13.81 3.09
CA PRO A 45 -13.07 -12.80 2.39
C PRO A 45 -13.95 -11.96 3.33
N VAL A 46 -14.47 -12.58 4.40
CA VAL A 46 -15.30 -11.90 5.41
C VAL A 46 -14.51 -10.82 6.14
N TYR A 47 -13.28 -11.13 6.56
CA TYR A 47 -12.43 -10.16 7.25
C TYR A 47 -12.03 -9.02 6.33
N VAL A 48 -11.70 -9.32 5.07
CA VAL A 48 -11.38 -8.30 4.07
C VAL A 48 -12.57 -7.35 3.87
N TYR A 49 -13.79 -7.90 3.73
CA TYR A 49 -14.99 -7.08 3.63
C TYR A 49 -15.20 -6.15 4.82
N PHE A 50 -15.03 -6.63 6.06
CA PHE A 50 -15.15 -5.77 7.24
C PHE A 50 -14.12 -4.65 7.26
N ILE A 51 -12.89 -4.92 6.82
CA ILE A 51 -11.84 -3.91 6.70
C ILE A 51 -12.25 -2.85 5.66
N LEU A 52 -12.68 -3.28 4.47
CA LEU A 52 -13.11 -2.36 3.41
C LEU A 52 -14.29 -1.50 3.88
N ASN A 53 -15.31 -2.08 4.47
CA ASN A 53 -16.48 -1.35 4.98
C ASN A 53 -16.06 -0.33 6.08
N GLY A 54 -15.10 -0.70 6.94
CA GLY A 54 -14.51 0.22 7.91
C GLY A 54 -13.79 1.41 7.27
N ILE A 55 -12.97 1.16 6.23
CA ILE A 55 -12.27 2.22 5.50
C ILE A 55 -13.29 3.16 4.83
N VAL A 56 -14.32 2.60 4.19
CA VAL A 56 -15.39 3.38 3.54
C VAL A 56 -16.05 4.34 4.52
N ARG A 57 -16.49 3.84 5.68
CA ARG A 57 -17.09 4.69 6.72
C ARG A 57 -16.12 5.74 7.22
N GLY A 58 -14.85 5.39 7.41
CA GLY A 58 -13.82 6.36 7.78
C GLY A 58 -13.64 7.46 6.73
N SER A 59 -13.63 7.10 5.44
CA SER A 59 -13.54 8.04 4.33
C SER A 59 -14.78 8.94 4.22
N MET A 60 -15.96 8.42 4.55
CA MET A 60 -17.19 9.23 4.66
C MET A 60 -17.10 10.22 5.82
N MET A 61 -16.73 9.76 7.01
CA MET A 61 -16.64 10.60 8.22
C MET A 61 -15.57 11.69 8.11
N THR A 62 -14.49 11.41 7.37
CA THR A 62 -13.39 12.36 7.15
C THR A 62 -13.63 13.28 5.94
N GLY A 63 -14.74 13.13 5.22
CA GLY A 63 -15.06 13.91 4.02
C GLY A 63 -14.18 13.60 2.80
N LYS A 64 -13.38 12.53 2.85
CA LYS A 64 -12.55 12.06 1.73
C LYS A 64 -13.37 11.38 0.64
N LEU A 65 -14.53 10.84 0.98
CA LEU A 65 -15.45 10.25 0.02
C LEU A 65 -16.44 11.30 -0.49
N HIS A 66 -16.46 11.53 -1.80
CA HIS A 66 -17.39 12.48 -2.41
C HIS A 66 -18.82 11.91 -2.37
N PRO A 67 -19.86 12.71 -2.08
CA PRO A 67 -21.24 12.23 -2.04
C PRO A 67 -21.72 11.52 -3.32
N LYS A 68 -21.15 11.87 -4.49
CA LYS A 68 -21.46 11.24 -5.77
C LYS A 68 -20.99 9.78 -5.84
N ASP A 69 -19.89 9.47 -5.16
CA ASP A 69 -19.25 8.14 -5.18
C ASP A 69 -19.89 7.20 -4.15
N VAL A 70 -20.57 7.76 -3.14
CA VAL A 70 -21.28 7.00 -2.10
C VAL A 70 -22.30 6.04 -2.71
N HIS A 71 -23.08 6.48 -3.70
CA HIS A 71 -24.10 5.62 -4.32
C HIS A 71 -23.49 4.39 -5.01
N ALA A 72 -22.39 4.57 -5.75
CA ALA A 72 -21.68 3.47 -6.38
C ALA A 72 -21.10 2.51 -5.33
N LEU A 73 -20.53 3.05 -4.26
CA LEU A 73 -20.03 2.24 -3.15
C LEU A 73 -21.12 1.44 -2.44
N MET A 74 -22.31 2.02 -2.21
CA MET A 74 -23.40 1.32 -1.55
C MET A 74 -23.93 0.15 -2.40
N ALA A 75 -23.97 0.31 -3.72
CA ALA A 75 -24.35 -0.77 -4.63
C ALA A 75 -23.34 -1.94 -4.56
N VAL A 76 -22.05 -1.61 -4.52
CA VAL A 76 -20.99 -2.62 -4.42
C VAL A 76 -20.93 -3.25 -3.03
N ASP A 77 -21.17 -2.49 -1.95
CA ASP A 77 -21.26 -3.02 -0.59
C ASP A 77 -22.35 -4.10 -0.47
N GLU A 78 -23.55 -3.81 -1.00
CA GLU A 78 -24.66 -4.77 -0.96
C GLU A 78 -24.35 -6.03 -1.79
N GLN A 79 -23.74 -5.86 -2.96
CA GLN A 79 -23.33 -6.99 -3.80
C GLN A 79 -22.23 -7.83 -3.14
N ALA A 80 -21.21 -7.18 -2.55
CA ALA A 80 -20.14 -7.83 -1.82
C ALA A 80 -20.68 -8.62 -0.64
N ARG A 81 -21.58 -8.02 0.15
CA ARG A 81 -22.24 -8.67 1.28
C ARG A 81 -22.98 -9.94 0.85
N HIS A 82 -23.71 -9.88 -0.26
CA HIS A 82 -24.42 -11.04 -0.79
C HIS A 82 -23.46 -12.16 -1.23
N ILE A 83 -22.47 -11.84 -2.06
CA ILE A 83 -21.50 -12.83 -2.58
C ILE A 83 -20.71 -13.47 -1.44
N ILE A 84 -20.24 -12.70 -0.47
CA ILE A 84 -19.46 -13.21 0.65
C ILE A 84 -20.33 -14.07 1.58
N THR A 85 -21.60 -13.69 1.77
CA THR A 85 -22.54 -14.55 2.52
C THR A 85 -22.73 -15.89 1.82
N GLN A 86 -22.87 -15.89 0.49
CA GLN A 86 -22.99 -17.11 -0.30
C GLN A 86 -21.72 -17.97 -0.23
N ASP A 87 -20.56 -17.33 -0.29
CA ASP A 87 -19.25 -17.98 -0.22
C ASP A 87 -19.02 -18.69 1.12
N VAL A 88 -19.30 -18.00 2.23
CA VAL A 88 -19.22 -18.58 3.58
C VAL A 88 -20.16 -19.78 3.75
N GLN A 89 -21.35 -19.72 3.14
CA GLN A 89 -22.31 -20.81 3.20
C GLN A 89 -21.95 -21.99 2.28
N HIS A 90 -21.32 -21.71 1.14
CA HIS A 90 -21.03 -22.69 0.09
C HIS A 90 -19.62 -22.46 -0.46
N GLN A 91 -18.61 -22.99 0.22
CA GLN A 91 -17.21 -22.83 -0.16
C GLN A 91 -16.92 -23.66 -1.42
N THR A 92 -16.87 -22.98 -2.56
CA THR A 92 -16.60 -23.59 -3.86
C THR A 92 -15.64 -22.67 -4.62
N MET A 93 -14.76 -23.25 -5.42
CA MET A 93 -13.80 -22.48 -6.24
C MET A 93 -14.42 -21.31 -7.03
N LYS A 94 -15.69 -21.47 -7.45
CA LYS A 94 -16.43 -20.41 -8.14
C LYS A 94 -16.81 -19.27 -7.18
N ASN A 95 -17.34 -19.59 -6.01
CA ASN A 95 -17.75 -18.58 -5.03
C ASN A 95 -16.53 -17.85 -4.46
N ASP A 96 -15.45 -18.57 -4.17
CA ASP A 96 -14.17 -18.00 -3.74
C ASP A 96 -13.68 -16.96 -4.77
N HIS A 97 -13.68 -17.33 -6.06
CA HIS A 97 -13.28 -16.42 -7.13
C HIS A 97 -14.21 -15.20 -7.26
N GLN A 98 -15.52 -15.40 -7.10
CA GLN A 98 -16.48 -14.29 -7.11
C GLN A 98 -16.27 -13.35 -5.92
N ALA A 99 -15.93 -13.89 -4.74
CA ALA A 99 -15.60 -13.12 -3.55
C ALA A 99 -14.33 -12.27 -3.78
N ASP A 100 -13.28 -12.85 -4.37
CA ASP A 100 -12.07 -12.11 -4.70
C ASP A 100 -12.34 -10.96 -5.67
N VAL A 101 -13.07 -11.23 -6.77
CA VAL A 101 -13.39 -10.23 -7.80
C VAL A 101 -14.20 -9.07 -7.21
N ILE A 102 -15.22 -9.36 -6.39
CA ILE A 102 -16.04 -8.29 -5.81
C ILE A 102 -15.27 -7.48 -4.75
N LEU A 103 -14.38 -8.11 -3.98
CA LEU A 103 -13.54 -7.42 -3.00
C LEU A 103 -12.49 -6.53 -3.66
N GLU A 104 -11.87 -6.98 -4.76
CA GLU A 104 -10.97 -6.15 -5.58
C GLU A 104 -11.72 -4.96 -6.18
N HIS A 105 -12.92 -5.19 -6.70
CA HIS A 105 -13.77 -4.12 -7.22
C HIS A 105 -14.13 -3.12 -6.11
N TYR A 106 -14.53 -3.61 -4.94
CA TYR A 106 -14.88 -2.76 -3.82
C TYR A 106 -13.69 -1.89 -3.38
N LEU A 107 -12.49 -2.48 -3.26
CA LEU A 107 -11.26 -1.76 -2.95
C LEU A 107 -10.94 -0.70 -4.02
N SER A 108 -11.21 -0.96 -5.30
CA SER A 108 -10.91 -0.02 -6.39
C SER A 108 -11.70 1.28 -6.32
N LEU A 109 -12.86 1.27 -5.65
CA LEU A 109 -13.72 2.44 -5.50
C LEU A 109 -13.36 3.31 -4.28
N ILE A 110 -12.50 2.83 -3.38
CA ILE A 110 -12.14 3.57 -2.17
C ILE A 110 -11.06 4.62 -2.49
N PRO A 111 -11.27 5.90 -2.14
CA PRO A 111 -10.26 6.94 -2.34
C PRO A 111 -9.03 6.68 -1.45
N ARG A 112 -7.83 6.91 -2.00
CA ARG A 112 -6.53 6.74 -1.32
C ARG A 112 -6.07 8.02 -0.62
#